data_AF-A0A3A8WM90-F1
#
_entry.id   AF-A0A3A8WM90-F1
#
_cell.length_a   1.000
_cell.length_b   1.000
_cell.length_c   1.000
_cell.angle_alpha   90.00
_cell.angle_beta   90.00
_cell.angle_gamma   90.00
#
_symmetry.space_group_name_H-M   'P 1'
#
loop_
_entity.id
_entity.type
_entity.pdbx_description
1 polymer ?
#
loop_
_entity_poly.entity_id
_entity_poly.type
_entity_poly.pdbx_seq_one_letter_code
_entity_poly.pdbx_strand_id
1 'polypeptide(L)'
;MECWILAALAGLLLLNVILCATTVRKKRRRQEWLRKQELLEKTGLWQETAAALESTFQRFLPAELLEMMGIQDSLAQPSDILEGQKELQAVILNGNIAGFQELIHDMETREVYRLVNQSLAFSIPVVFEKNGMISRFQDAGIEALFTNRMEEGLDAAISICEEMIKLGEWEKYKNFTIGLCYGRVSLGVVGYGTKLSVLTLSTYTGLGSFLQKSAPKYYARILAAGSYLEKVEGFEKNYNHRFLGLFYIRDIDSAEKIFDVFDGDEAGVRNRKRKTRMLFERGAGLFIDRQFAEARGYFIEVLKADRDDRAAREYVFLCDRYGGMSTEQAAKTGIYIESY
;
A
#
# COMPACT_ATOMS: atom_id res chain seq x y z
N MET A 1 89.47 50.56 5.02
CA MET A 1 88.79 49.76 3.97
C MET A 1 88.08 48.53 4.54
N GLU A 2 88.61 47.87 5.57
CA GLU A 2 88.05 46.60 6.08
C GLU A 2 86.66 46.71 6.76
N CYS A 3 86.34 47.83 7.42
CA CYS A 3 85.08 48.00 8.15
C CYS A 3 83.83 48.11 7.23
N TRP A 4 83.98 48.71 6.05
CA TRP A 4 82.89 48.84 5.06
C TRP A 4 82.56 47.51 4.37
N ILE A 5 83.57 46.65 4.18
CA ILE A 5 83.42 45.33 3.57
C ILE A 5 82.66 44.39 4.53
N LEU A 6 82.97 44.43 5.82
CA LEU A 6 82.27 43.67 6.85
C LEU A 6 80.80 44.10 7.01
N ALA A 7 80.51 45.40 6.96
CA ALA A 7 79.13 45.92 7.00
C ALA A 7 78.32 45.51 5.76
N ALA A 8 78.92 45.52 4.57
CA ALA A 8 78.27 45.07 3.34
C ALA A 8 78.00 43.56 3.35
N LEU A 9 78.93 42.74 3.86
CA LEU A 9 78.75 41.31 4.03
C LEU A 9 77.63 40.98 5.05
N ALA A 10 77.57 41.72 6.16
CA ALA A 10 76.49 41.59 7.15
C ALA A 10 75.11 41.97 6.57
N GLY A 11 75.05 43.02 5.75
CA GLY A 11 73.84 43.43 5.05
C GLY A 11 73.34 42.39 4.04
N LEU A 12 74.25 41.78 3.27
CA LEU A 12 73.94 40.69 2.34
C LEU A 12 73.45 39.42 3.05
N LEU A 13 74.04 39.07 4.20
CA LEU A 13 73.59 37.96 5.05
C LEU A 13 72.17 38.21 5.59
N LEU A 14 71.90 39.42 6.11
CA LEU A 14 70.57 39.82 6.57
C LEU A 14 69.53 39.75 5.44
N LEU A 15 69.87 40.25 4.25
CA LEU A 15 68.99 40.21 3.09
C LEU A 15 68.66 38.76 2.68
N ASN A 16 69.66 37.87 2.68
CA ASN A 16 69.47 36.44 2.41
C ASN A 16 68.60 35.74 3.46
N VAL A 17 68.76 36.06 4.75
CA VAL A 17 67.92 35.51 5.83
C VAL A 17 66.47 35.96 5.66
N ILE A 18 66.23 37.22 5.29
CA ILE A 18 64.87 37.75 5.04
C ILE A 18 64.26 37.11 3.79
N LEU A 19 65.03 36.94 2.71
CA LEU A 19 64.58 36.28 1.48
C LEU A 19 64.23 34.81 1.73
N CYS A 20 65.06 34.12 2.53
CA CYS A 20 64.81 32.74 2.96
C CYS A 20 63.56 32.65 3.86
N ALA A 21 63.40 33.55 4.83
CA ALA A 21 62.23 33.59 5.70
C ALA A 21 60.93 33.87 4.93
N THR A 22 60.96 34.76 3.93
CA THR A 22 59.79 35.08 3.09
C THR A 22 59.43 33.96 2.12
N THR A 23 60.41 33.27 1.54
CA THR A 23 60.19 32.09 0.69
C THR A 23 59.66 30.90 1.48
N VAL A 24 60.22 30.63 2.67
CA VAL A 24 59.69 29.61 3.61
C VAL A 24 58.26 29.95 4.04
N ARG A 25 57.97 31.20 4.40
CA ARG A 25 56.60 31.66 4.73
C ARG A 25 55.62 31.49 3.55
N LYS A 26 56.02 31.86 2.32
CA LYS A 26 55.20 31.65 1.11
C LYS A 26 54.94 30.16 0.85
N LYS A 27 55.98 29.31 0.98
CA LYS A 27 55.86 27.86 0.80
C LYS A 27 54.90 27.24 1.84
N ARG A 28 55.01 27.67 3.11
CA ARG A 28 54.11 27.24 4.19
C ARG A 28 52.66 27.65 3.95
N ARG A 29 52.40 28.91 3.58
CA ARG A 29 51.05 29.38 3.21
C ARG A 29 50.47 28.61 2.02
N ARG A 30 51.29 28.30 1.02
CA ARG A 30 50.87 27.48 -0.15
C ARG A 30 50.50 26.06 0.26
N GLN A 31 51.26 25.44 1.17
CA GLN A 31 50.93 24.12 1.71
C GLN A 31 49.66 24.14 2.57
N GLU A 32 49.47 25.17 3.41
CA GLU A 32 48.23 25.35 4.19
C GLU A 32 47.02 25.56 3.29
N TRP A 33 47.18 26.33 2.21
CA TRP A 33 46.13 26.54 1.21
C TRP A 33 45.76 25.26 0.47
N LEU A 34 46.75 24.48 0.02
CA LEU A 34 46.53 23.18 -0.64
C LEU A 34 45.85 22.18 0.31
N ARG A 35 46.30 22.09 1.57
CA ARG A 35 45.64 21.25 2.58
C ARG A 35 44.20 21.67 2.82
N LYS A 36 43.93 22.97 2.88
CA LYS A 36 42.57 23.49 3.04
C LYS A 36 41.71 23.15 1.82
N GLN A 37 42.23 23.22 0.60
CA GLN A 37 41.52 22.78 -0.59
C GLN A 37 41.25 21.28 -0.58
N GLU A 38 42.25 20.46 -0.24
CA GLU A 38 42.08 19.00 -0.14
C GLU A 38 41.05 18.62 0.93
N LEU A 39 41.04 19.32 2.07
CA LEU A 39 40.01 19.16 3.11
C LEU A 39 38.63 19.53 2.59
N LEU A 40 38.48 20.65 1.89
CA LEU A 40 37.21 21.10 1.32
C LEU A 40 36.68 20.11 0.28
N GLU A 41 37.56 19.63 -0.60
CA GLU A 41 37.24 18.62 -1.61
C GLU A 41 36.80 17.30 -0.95
N LYS A 42 37.54 16.82 0.06
CA LYS A 42 37.14 15.65 0.85
C LYS A 42 35.79 15.87 1.52
N THR A 43 35.56 17.02 2.16
CA THR A 43 34.27 17.29 2.81
C THR A 43 33.11 17.35 1.82
N GLY A 44 33.32 17.91 0.63
CA GLY A 44 32.31 17.92 -0.43
C GLY A 44 31.97 16.51 -0.90
N LEU A 45 32.99 15.68 -1.16
CA LEU A 45 32.81 14.27 -1.50
C LEU A 45 32.10 13.47 -0.40
N TRP A 46 32.43 13.72 0.87
CA TRP A 46 31.73 13.12 2.02
C TRP A 46 30.27 13.54 2.09
N GLN A 47 29.94 14.79 1.78
CA GLN A 47 28.55 15.26 1.73
C GLN A 47 27.77 14.63 0.57
N GLU A 48 28.36 14.56 -0.62
CA GLU A 48 27.73 13.92 -1.78
C GLU A 48 27.48 12.42 -1.54
N THR A 49 28.48 11.72 -0.99
CA THR A 49 28.34 10.30 -0.66
C THR A 49 27.31 10.05 0.44
N ALA A 50 27.26 10.91 1.47
CA ALA A 50 26.24 10.83 2.51
C ALA A 50 24.83 11.05 1.95
N ALA A 51 24.64 12.07 1.11
CA ALA A 51 23.36 12.36 0.47
C ALA A 51 22.90 11.22 -0.46
N ALA A 52 23.82 10.63 -1.23
CA ALA A 52 23.52 9.48 -2.08
C ALA A 52 23.12 8.24 -1.26
N LEU A 53 23.78 8.03 -0.12
CA LEU A 53 23.49 6.94 0.80
C LEU A 53 22.11 7.13 1.45
N GLU A 54 21.82 8.34 1.93
CA GLU A 54 20.52 8.70 2.49
C GLU A 54 19.39 8.50 1.47
N SER A 55 19.56 9.00 0.24
CA SER A 55 18.59 8.82 -0.85
C SER A 55 18.37 7.35 -1.19
N THR A 56 19.40 6.52 -1.08
CA THR A 56 19.27 5.08 -1.31
C THR A 56 18.46 4.44 -0.18
N PHE A 57 18.78 4.73 1.08
CA PHE A 57 18.07 4.17 2.22
C PHE A 57 16.60 4.60 2.30
N GLN A 58 16.28 5.84 1.95
CA GLN A 58 14.90 6.33 1.92
C GLN A 58 13.99 5.49 1.00
N ARG A 59 14.52 4.88 -0.06
CA ARG A 59 13.73 4.00 -0.96
C ARG A 59 13.32 2.68 -0.32
N PHE A 60 13.95 2.30 0.79
CA PHE A 60 13.71 1.04 1.50
C PHE A 60 13.09 1.26 2.88
N LEU A 61 12.96 2.51 3.32
CA LEU A 61 12.37 2.87 4.60
C LEU A 61 10.94 3.37 4.38
N PRO A 62 9.98 2.98 5.22
CA PRO A 62 8.62 3.52 5.17
C PRO A 62 8.62 4.92 5.81
N ALA A 63 9.16 5.91 5.08
CA ALA A 63 9.39 7.25 5.58
C ALA A 63 8.10 7.90 6.10
N GLU A 64 6.98 7.68 5.41
CA GLU A 64 5.67 8.20 5.79
C GLU A 64 5.20 7.62 7.14
N LEU A 65 5.42 6.33 7.39
CA LEU A 65 5.06 5.71 8.67
C LEU A 65 5.96 6.22 9.80
N LEU A 66 7.25 6.41 9.53
CA LEU A 66 8.20 6.98 10.49
C LEU A 66 7.82 8.42 10.87
N GLU A 67 7.46 9.24 9.89
CA GLU A 67 6.98 10.59 10.11
C GLU A 67 5.71 10.61 10.97
N MET A 68 4.76 9.70 10.71
CA MET A 68 3.54 9.58 11.53
C MET A 68 3.82 9.18 12.97
N MET A 69 4.86 8.39 13.21
CA MET A 69 5.32 8.05 14.55
C MET A 69 6.10 9.19 15.23
N GLY A 70 6.34 10.31 14.54
CA GLY A 70 7.15 11.42 15.04
C GLY A 70 8.64 11.10 15.09
N ILE A 71 9.08 10.04 14.39
CA ILE A 71 10.47 9.61 14.33
C ILE A 71 11.13 10.39 13.20
N GLN A 72 11.49 11.64 13.50
CA GLN A 72 12.19 12.54 12.59
C GLN A 72 13.68 12.66 12.93
N ASP A 73 14.05 12.28 14.16
CA ASP A 73 15.40 12.49 14.69
C ASP A 73 16.25 11.22 14.58
N SER A 74 17.35 11.30 13.84
CA SER A 74 18.28 10.17 13.60
C SER A 74 19.09 9.76 14.83
N LEU A 75 18.93 10.47 15.95
CA LEU A 75 19.68 10.31 17.20
C LEU A 75 18.88 9.68 18.34
N ALA A 76 17.61 9.35 18.13
CA ALA A 76 16.80 8.71 19.16
C ALA A 76 17.35 7.31 19.48
N GLN A 77 17.59 7.04 20.78
CA GLN A 77 18.11 5.74 21.21
C GLN A 77 17.05 4.66 20.99
N PRO A 78 17.41 3.45 20.53
CA PRO A 78 16.46 2.37 20.30
C PRO A 78 15.53 2.09 21.50
N SER A 79 16.03 2.23 22.73
CA SER A 79 15.25 2.06 23.97
C SER A 79 14.09 3.04 24.09
N ASP A 80 14.23 4.26 23.56
CA ASP A 80 13.29 5.35 23.75
C ASP A 80 12.15 5.30 22.72
N ILE A 81 12.36 4.57 21.61
CA ILE A 81 11.41 4.46 20.49
C ILE A 81 10.63 3.15 20.53
N LEU A 82 11.20 2.07 21.07
CA LEU A 82 10.58 0.73 21.11
C LEU A 82 9.26 0.67 21.91
N GLU A 83 9.05 1.58 22.85
CA GLU A 83 7.80 1.69 23.61
C GLU A 83 6.78 2.64 22.95
N GLY A 84 7.19 3.36 21.89
CA GLY A 84 6.35 4.27 21.15
C GLY A 84 5.34 3.53 20.28
N GLN A 85 4.06 3.70 20.61
CA GLN A 85 2.95 3.24 19.78
C GLN A 85 1.99 4.39 19.47
N LYS A 86 1.42 4.38 18.28
CA LYS A 86 0.39 5.30 17.85
C LYS A 86 -0.81 4.52 17.35
N GLU A 87 -1.94 4.69 18.01
CA GLU A 87 -3.21 4.21 17.49
C GLU A 87 -3.84 5.27 16.59
N LEU A 88 -4.40 4.83 15.47
CA LEU A 88 -5.17 5.67 14.57
C LEU A 88 -6.32 4.88 13.94
N GLN A 89 -7.21 5.59 13.28
CA GLN A 89 -8.24 5.00 12.43
C GLN A 89 -7.84 5.23 10.99
N ALA A 90 -7.93 4.19 10.16
CA ALA A 90 -7.58 4.28 8.75
C ALA A 90 -8.50 3.43 7.88
N VAL A 91 -8.64 3.86 6.63
CA VAL A 91 -9.05 2.96 5.56
C VAL A 91 -7.86 2.06 5.24
N ILE A 92 -8.11 0.75 5.22
CA ILE A 92 -7.11 -0.26 4.90
C ILE A 92 -7.46 -0.80 3.50
N LEU A 93 -6.54 -0.59 2.56
CA LEU A 93 -6.60 -1.12 1.21
C LEU A 93 -5.63 -2.28 1.10
N ASN A 94 -6.14 -3.46 0.72
CA ASN A 94 -5.33 -4.60 0.34
C ASN A 94 -5.55 -4.91 -1.13
N GLY A 95 -4.55 -4.63 -1.97
CA GLY A 95 -4.60 -4.87 -3.41
C GLY A 95 -3.56 -5.90 -3.82
N ASN A 96 -3.97 -7.01 -4.43
CA ASN A 96 -3.05 -8.10 -4.81
C ASN A 96 -3.65 -8.97 -5.92
N ILE A 97 -2.82 -9.80 -6.54
CA ILE A 97 -3.26 -10.85 -7.46
C ILE A 97 -3.86 -12.00 -6.64
N ALA A 98 -5.17 -12.23 -6.78
CA ALA A 98 -5.81 -13.39 -6.18
C ALA A 98 -5.28 -14.69 -6.81
N GLY A 99 -4.89 -15.66 -5.98
CA GLY A 99 -4.26 -16.89 -6.42
C GLY A 99 -2.79 -16.72 -6.86
N PHE A 100 -2.07 -15.76 -6.27
CA PHE A 100 -0.69 -15.47 -6.64
C PHE A 100 0.25 -16.68 -6.49
N GLN A 101 0.12 -17.44 -5.39
CA GLN A 101 0.99 -18.59 -5.12
C GLN A 101 0.82 -19.68 -6.19
N GLU A 102 -0.43 -19.93 -6.60
CA GLU A 102 -0.75 -20.84 -7.70
C GLU A 102 -0.24 -20.30 -9.05
N LEU A 103 -0.33 -18.98 -9.27
CA LEU A 103 0.13 -18.34 -10.50
C LEU A 103 1.65 -18.49 -10.70
N ILE A 104 2.44 -18.36 -9.63
CA ILE A 104 3.91 -18.37 -9.74
C ILE A 104 4.54 -19.77 -9.71
N HIS A 105 3.76 -20.82 -9.42
CA HIS A 105 4.28 -22.18 -9.25
C HIS A 105 5.14 -22.65 -10.44
N ASP A 106 4.69 -22.34 -11.65
CA ASP A 106 5.34 -22.76 -12.90
C ASP A 106 6.11 -21.62 -13.61
N MET A 107 6.32 -20.49 -12.92
CA MET A 107 6.98 -19.31 -13.50
C MET A 107 8.49 -19.30 -13.23
N GLU A 108 9.26 -18.82 -14.20
CA GLU A 108 10.68 -18.50 -13.98
C GLU A 108 10.82 -17.38 -12.94
N THR A 109 11.80 -17.48 -12.05
CA THR A 109 12.00 -16.50 -10.96
C THR A 109 12.08 -15.06 -11.49
N ARG A 110 12.72 -14.85 -12.64
CA ARG A 110 12.83 -13.54 -13.28
C ARG A 110 11.48 -12.98 -13.71
N GLU A 111 10.57 -13.84 -14.15
CA GLU A 111 9.23 -13.48 -14.57
C GLU A 111 8.36 -13.14 -13.36
N VAL A 112 8.52 -13.86 -12.24
CA VAL A 112 7.86 -13.54 -10.97
C VAL A 112 8.23 -12.14 -10.50
N TYR A 113 9.53 -11.82 -10.42
CA TYR A 113 9.96 -10.47 -10.04
C TYR A 113 9.49 -9.40 -11.02
N ARG A 114 9.43 -9.71 -12.33
CA ARG A 114 8.88 -8.77 -13.32
C ARG A 114 7.39 -8.51 -13.08
N LEU A 115 6.61 -9.56 -12.82
CA LEU A 115 5.18 -9.45 -12.50
C LEU A 115 4.94 -8.59 -11.25
N VAL A 116 5.67 -8.88 -10.17
CA VAL A 116 5.60 -8.11 -8.90
C VAL A 116 5.97 -6.65 -9.14
N ASN A 117 7.08 -6.37 -9.81
CA ASN A 117 7.50 -4.98 -10.02
C ASN A 117 6.52 -4.21 -10.92
N GLN A 118 5.91 -4.86 -11.91
CA GLN A 118 4.93 -4.21 -12.77
C GLN A 118 3.60 -3.95 -12.04
N SER A 119 3.17 -4.85 -11.16
CA SER A 119 1.96 -4.60 -10.36
C SER A 119 2.14 -3.47 -9.35
N LEU A 120 3.31 -3.41 -8.72
CA LEU A 120 3.70 -2.31 -7.85
C LEU A 120 3.80 -0.98 -8.62
N ALA A 121 4.29 -1.00 -9.87
CA ALA A 121 4.48 0.20 -10.68
C ALA A 121 3.18 0.95 -11.02
N PHE A 122 2.05 0.25 -11.17
CA PHE A 122 0.74 0.92 -11.35
C PHE A 122 0.01 1.20 -10.04
N SER A 123 0.36 0.49 -8.95
CA SER A 123 -0.37 0.61 -7.67
C SER A 123 0.20 1.70 -6.77
N ILE A 124 1.54 1.74 -6.61
CA ILE A 124 2.21 2.64 -5.67
C ILE A 124 1.98 4.13 -6.00
N PRO A 125 2.15 4.60 -7.26
CA PRO A 125 1.96 6.02 -7.57
C PRO A 125 0.54 6.51 -7.25
N VAL A 126 -0.47 5.68 -7.51
CA VAL A 126 -1.87 6.00 -7.24
C VAL A 126 -2.12 6.14 -5.74
N VAL A 127 -1.54 5.27 -4.91
CA VAL A 127 -1.67 5.38 -3.45
C VAL A 127 -1.10 6.71 -2.97
N PHE A 128 0.09 7.10 -3.44
CA PHE A 128 0.69 8.38 -3.05
C PHE A 128 -0.09 9.59 -3.58
N GLU A 129 -0.59 9.55 -4.81
CA GLU A 129 -1.44 10.62 -5.39
C GLU A 129 -2.72 10.83 -4.58
N LYS A 130 -3.24 9.77 -3.95
CA LYS A 130 -4.43 9.80 -3.09
C LYS A 130 -4.09 9.98 -1.60
N ASN A 131 -2.92 10.50 -1.28
CA ASN A 131 -2.46 10.76 0.10
C ASN A 131 -2.42 9.51 1.00
N GLY A 132 -2.32 8.33 0.40
CA GLY A 132 -2.14 7.07 1.11
C GLY A 132 -0.66 6.79 1.37
N MET A 133 -0.44 5.85 2.29
CA MET A 133 0.88 5.34 2.64
C MET A 133 0.95 3.83 2.44
N ILE A 134 2.10 3.33 2.03
CA ILE A 134 2.33 1.88 1.93
C ILE A 134 2.73 1.37 3.31
N SER A 135 1.87 0.52 3.89
CA SER A 135 2.15 -0.19 5.15
C SER A 135 3.16 -1.31 4.93
N ARG A 136 2.93 -2.12 3.89
CA ARG A 136 3.79 -3.24 3.50
C ARG A 136 3.51 -3.71 2.09
N PHE A 137 4.49 -4.40 1.51
CA PHE A 137 4.29 -5.20 0.30
C PHE A 137 3.83 -6.61 0.68
N GLN A 138 2.91 -7.17 -0.10
CA GLN A 138 2.44 -8.54 0.06
C GLN A 138 2.31 -9.21 -1.31
N ASP A 139 3.13 -10.23 -1.57
CA ASP A 139 3.21 -10.91 -2.86
C ASP A 139 3.43 -9.93 -4.04
N ALA A 140 2.50 -9.87 -5.00
CA ALA A 140 2.46 -8.90 -6.12
C ALA A 140 1.60 -7.67 -5.81
N GLY A 141 1.40 -7.38 -4.53
CA GLY A 141 0.43 -6.41 -4.06
C GLY A 141 0.94 -5.50 -2.95
N ILE A 142 0.04 -4.66 -2.48
CA ILE A 142 0.28 -3.66 -1.45
C ILE A 142 -0.82 -3.71 -0.39
N GLU A 143 -0.41 -3.47 0.86
CA GLU A 143 -1.29 -2.96 1.90
C GLU A 143 -1.03 -1.47 2.05
N ALA A 144 -2.07 -0.66 1.90
CA ALA A 144 -2.01 0.78 2.03
C ALA A 144 -3.00 1.30 3.07
N LEU A 145 -2.64 2.40 3.72
CA LEU A 145 -3.47 3.08 4.73
C LEU A 145 -3.81 4.49 4.28
N PHE A 146 -5.04 4.92 4.55
CA PHE A 146 -5.50 6.29 4.30
C PHE A 146 -6.14 6.85 5.58
N THR A 147 -5.66 8.02 6.01
CA THR A 147 -6.05 8.62 7.30
C THR A 147 -6.75 9.97 7.18
N ASN A 148 -6.79 10.58 5.98
CA ASN A 148 -7.32 11.92 5.82
C ASN A 148 -8.80 11.89 5.46
N ARG A 149 -9.14 11.47 4.24
CA ARG A 149 -10.53 11.40 3.76
C ARG A 149 -10.92 9.95 3.46
N MET A 150 -12.16 9.57 3.77
CA MET A 150 -12.62 8.18 3.64
C MET A 150 -12.64 7.76 2.17
N GLU A 151 -13.10 8.64 1.29
CA GLU A 151 -13.15 8.48 -0.16
C GLU A 151 -11.79 8.24 -0.81
N GLU A 152 -10.67 8.71 -0.23
CA GLU A 152 -9.34 8.55 -0.83
C GLU A 152 -8.97 7.08 -1.05
N GLY A 153 -9.30 6.21 -0.09
CA GLY A 153 -9.04 4.77 -0.23
C GLY A 153 -9.90 4.11 -1.31
N LEU A 154 -11.15 4.57 -1.47
CA LEU A 154 -12.04 4.07 -2.51
C LEU A 154 -11.62 4.56 -3.90
N ASP A 155 -11.29 5.84 -4.01
CA ASP A 155 -10.78 6.47 -5.24
C ASP A 155 -9.46 5.83 -5.66
N ALA A 156 -8.55 5.56 -4.71
CA ALA A 156 -7.31 4.85 -4.98
C ALA A 156 -7.57 3.46 -5.55
N ALA A 157 -8.49 2.69 -4.94
CA ALA A 157 -8.83 1.36 -5.43
C ALA A 157 -9.35 1.39 -6.88
N ILE A 158 -10.22 2.35 -7.20
CA ILE A 158 -10.74 2.54 -8.56
C ILE A 158 -9.62 2.92 -9.52
N SER A 159 -8.81 3.93 -9.17
CA SER A 159 -7.71 4.40 -10.01
C SER A 159 -6.64 3.33 -10.26
N ILE A 160 -6.31 2.48 -9.27
CA ILE A 160 -5.40 1.35 -9.46
C ILE A 160 -5.95 0.39 -10.53
N CYS A 161 -7.25 0.10 -10.47
CA CYS A 161 -7.88 -0.77 -11.47
C CYS A 161 -7.90 -0.12 -12.86
N GLU A 162 -8.13 1.19 -12.94
CA GLU A 162 -8.10 1.94 -14.20
C GLU A 162 -6.70 1.99 -14.82
N GLU A 163 -5.65 2.25 -14.03
CA GLU A 163 -4.26 2.21 -14.51
C GLU A 163 -3.88 0.81 -15.00
N MET A 164 -4.28 -0.23 -14.26
CA MET A 164 -4.10 -1.61 -14.69
C MET A 164 -4.80 -1.91 -16.04
N ILE A 165 -6.02 -1.43 -16.25
CA ILE A 165 -6.74 -1.58 -17.53
C ILE A 165 -6.02 -0.83 -18.66
N LYS A 166 -5.49 0.38 -18.40
CA LYS A 166 -4.76 1.19 -19.38
C LYS A 166 -3.47 0.52 -19.88
N LEU A 167 -2.83 -0.33 -19.06
CA LEU A 167 -1.64 -1.08 -19.48
C LEU A 167 -1.93 -2.06 -20.64
N GLY A 168 -3.18 -2.43 -20.89
CA GLY A 168 -3.57 -3.32 -21.98
C GLY A 168 -3.17 -4.79 -21.77
N GLU A 169 -2.57 -5.13 -20.62
CA GLU A 169 -2.21 -6.50 -20.23
C GLU A 169 -3.32 -7.16 -19.38
N TRP A 170 -4.59 -7.02 -19.80
CA TRP A 170 -5.75 -7.48 -19.02
C TRP A 170 -5.60 -8.93 -18.53
N GLU A 171 -5.23 -9.86 -19.41
CA GLU A 171 -5.18 -11.28 -19.06
C GLU A 171 -4.19 -11.62 -17.95
N LYS A 172 -3.15 -10.81 -17.82
CA LYS A 172 -2.10 -10.98 -16.81
C LYS A 172 -2.55 -10.47 -15.44
N TYR A 173 -3.30 -9.37 -15.40
CA TYR A 173 -3.73 -8.72 -14.16
C TYR A 173 -5.25 -8.85 -13.91
N LYS A 174 -5.96 -9.68 -14.66
CA LYS A 174 -7.41 -9.86 -14.50
C LYS A 174 -7.82 -10.26 -13.08
N ASN A 175 -6.93 -10.94 -12.35
CA ASN A 175 -7.12 -11.38 -10.97
C ASN A 175 -6.53 -10.39 -9.93
N PHE A 176 -5.97 -9.26 -10.36
CA PHE A 176 -5.63 -8.18 -9.44
C PHE A 176 -6.92 -7.59 -8.87
N THR A 177 -7.09 -7.76 -7.57
CA THR A 177 -8.32 -7.44 -6.85
C THR A 177 -7.98 -6.67 -5.59
N ILE A 178 -8.98 -5.97 -5.06
CA ILE A 178 -8.81 -5.05 -3.95
C ILE A 178 -9.89 -5.31 -2.90
N GLY A 179 -9.47 -5.39 -1.65
CA GLY A 179 -10.32 -5.43 -0.48
C GLY A 179 -10.18 -4.14 0.31
N LEU A 180 -11.31 -3.52 0.66
CA LEU A 180 -11.37 -2.29 1.44
C LEU A 180 -12.13 -2.51 2.74
N CYS A 181 -11.54 -2.05 3.84
CA CYS A 181 -12.20 -1.98 5.13
C CYS A 181 -11.71 -0.76 5.91
N TYR A 182 -12.35 -0.47 7.03
CA TYR A 182 -11.99 0.64 7.89
C TYR A 182 -11.90 0.16 9.33
N GLY A 183 -10.87 0.61 10.03
CA GLY A 183 -10.77 0.30 11.45
C GLY A 183 -9.53 0.83 12.12
N ARG A 184 -9.37 0.39 13.37
CA ARG A 184 -8.23 0.78 14.20
C ARG A 184 -6.97 0.12 13.69
N VAL A 185 -5.90 0.90 13.62
CA VAL A 185 -4.55 0.48 13.27
C VAL A 185 -3.59 1.01 14.34
N SER A 186 -2.73 0.14 14.85
CA SER A 186 -1.63 0.51 15.73
C SER A 186 -0.32 0.48 14.94
N LEU A 187 0.46 1.55 15.03
CA LEU A 187 1.82 1.62 14.52
C LEU A 187 2.79 1.60 15.70
N GLY A 188 3.78 0.73 15.64
CA GLY A 188 4.82 0.62 16.66
C GLY A 188 6.17 0.33 16.04
N VAL A 189 7.24 0.67 16.75
CA VAL A 189 8.59 0.23 16.39
C VAL A 189 8.86 -1.09 17.08
N VAL A 190 9.26 -2.10 16.31
CA VAL A 190 9.65 -3.41 16.81
C VAL A 190 11.07 -3.72 16.39
N GLY A 191 11.78 -4.49 17.21
CA GLY A 191 13.13 -4.93 16.85
C GLY A 191 14.03 -5.14 18.05
N TYR A 192 15.32 -5.28 17.78
CA TYR A 192 16.36 -5.47 18.79
C TYR A 192 17.70 -4.89 18.32
N GLY A 193 18.36 -4.13 19.20
CA GLY A 193 19.66 -3.53 18.93
C GLY A 193 19.62 -2.59 17.71
N THR A 194 20.35 -2.96 16.66
CA THR A 194 20.45 -2.17 15.41
C THR A 194 19.44 -2.59 14.34
N LYS A 195 18.55 -3.54 14.63
CA LYS A 195 17.52 -4.05 13.71
C LYS A 195 16.16 -3.61 14.22
N LEU A 196 15.69 -2.47 13.72
CA LEU A 196 14.39 -1.90 14.01
C LEU A 196 13.54 -1.85 12.73
N SER A 197 12.23 -1.99 12.89
CA SER A 197 11.24 -1.80 11.82
C SER A 197 9.99 -1.17 12.41
N VAL A 198 9.30 -0.37 11.60
CA VAL A 198 7.90 -0.02 11.90
C VAL A 198 7.04 -1.25 11.61
N LEU A 199 6.08 -1.52 12.49
CA LEU A 199 5.09 -2.57 12.36
C LEU A 199 3.68 -1.97 12.48
N THR A 200 2.84 -2.32 11.53
CA THR A 200 1.42 -2.02 11.53
C THR A 200 0.64 -3.24 12.05
N LEU A 201 -0.20 -3.04 13.07
CA LEU A 201 -1.06 -4.06 13.66
C LEU A 201 -2.53 -3.63 13.59
N SER A 202 -3.40 -4.49 13.07
CA SER A 202 -4.84 -4.26 13.06
C SER A 202 -5.60 -5.57 12.91
N THR A 203 -6.69 -5.71 13.68
CA THR A 203 -7.67 -6.80 13.54
C THR A 203 -8.41 -6.76 12.20
N TYR A 204 -8.38 -5.62 11.49
CA TYR A 204 -9.05 -5.43 10.20
C TYR A 204 -8.16 -5.76 8.99
N THR A 205 -6.84 -5.87 9.18
CA THR A 205 -5.91 -6.23 8.07
C THR A 205 -6.28 -7.58 7.45
N GLY A 206 -6.67 -8.55 8.27
CA GLY A 206 -7.12 -9.86 7.82
C GLY A 206 -8.43 -9.81 7.04
N LEU A 207 -9.40 -8.98 7.46
CA LEU A 207 -10.64 -8.75 6.70
C LEU A 207 -10.33 -8.16 5.32
N GLY A 208 -9.49 -7.12 5.24
CA GLY A 208 -9.09 -6.53 3.95
C GLY A 208 -8.48 -7.56 2.99
N SER A 209 -7.56 -8.40 3.47
CA SER A 209 -6.98 -9.48 2.68
C SER A 209 -8.01 -10.54 2.28
N PHE A 210 -8.94 -10.88 3.17
CA PHE A 210 -10.02 -11.82 2.87
C PHE A 210 -10.96 -11.30 1.78
N LEU A 211 -11.39 -10.03 1.88
CA LEU A 211 -12.22 -9.38 0.86
C LEU A 211 -11.52 -9.39 -0.50
N GLN A 212 -10.23 -9.05 -0.53
CA GLN A 212 -9.42 -9.09 -1.74
C GLN A 212 -9.42 -10.49 -2.37
N LYS A 213 -9.11 -11.53 -1.58
CA LYS A 213 -9.05 -12.92 -2.09
C LYS A 213 -10.40 -13.47 -2.52
N SER A 214 -11.49 -13.02 -1.89
CA SER A 214 -12.86 -13.46 -2.20
C SER A 214 -13.45 -12.76 -3.42
N ALA A 215 -12.95 -11.58 -3.80
CA ALA A 215 -13.50 -10.78 -4.90
C ALA A 215 -13.71 -11.55 -6.23
N PRO A 216 -12.74 -12.36 -6.72
CA PRO A 216 -12.93 -13.11 -7.96
C PRO A 216 -14.11 -14.09 -7.90
N LYS A 217 -14.40 -14.70 -6.75
CA LYS A 217 -15.53 -15.62 -6.57
C LYS A 217 -16.86 -14.93 -6.91
N TYR A 218 -16.95 -13.63 -6.62
CA TYR A 218 -18.16 -12.82 -6.76
C TYR A 218 -18.18 -11.94 -8.01
N TYR A 219 -17.35 -12.26 -9.00
CA TYR A 219 -17.24 -11.45 -10.22
C TYR A 219 -16.88 -9.98 -9.92
N ALA A 220 -16.23 -9.72 -8.79
CA ALA A 220 -15.86 -8.40 -8.32
C ALA A 220 -14.37 -8.17 -8.47
N ARG A 221 -13.99 -6.90 -8.67
CA ARG A 221 -12.60 -6.46 -8.57
C ARG A 221 -12.32 -5.76 -7.25
N ILE A 222 -13.29 -5.00 -6.76
CA ILE A 222 -13.20 -4.27 -5.50
C ILE A 222 -14.34 -4.75 -4.60
N LEU A 223 -13.99 -5.38 -3.48
CA LEU A 223 -14.92 -5.66 -2.39
C LEU A 223 -14.66 -4.70 -1.23
N ALA A 224 -15.73 -4.09 -0.73
CA ALA A 224 -15.66 -3.14 0.37
C ALA A 224 -16.63 -3.51 1.49
N ALA A 225 -16.16 -3.34 2.73
CA ALA A 225 -16.96 -3.47 3.95
C ALA A 225 -18.00 -2.32 4.02
N GLY A 226 -19.25 -2.64 4.32
CA GLY A 226 -20.34 -1.67 4.41
C GLY A 226 -20.14 -0.69 5.55
N SER A 227 -19.59 -1.14 6.68
CA SER A 227 -19.22 -0.28 7.82
C SER A 227 -18.20 0.81 7.47
N TYR A 228 -17.37 0.56 6.45
CA TYR A 228 -16.48 1.57 5.86
C TYR A 228 -17.26 2.50 4.93
N LEU A 229 -18.05 1.96 4.02
CA LEU A 229 -18.77 2.74 3.01
C LEU A 229 -19.81 3.70 3.62
N GLU A 230 -20.38 3.36 4.78
CA GLU A 230 -21.25 4.25 5.56
C GLU A 230 -20.54 5.55 6.00
N LYS A 231 -19.19 5.57 6.03
CA LYS A 231 -18.37 6.73 6.36
C LYS A 231 -17.95 7.55 5.14
N VAL A 232 -18.18 7.05 3.93
CA VAL A 232 -17.83 7.74 2.68
C VAL A 232 -18.96 8.68 2.29
N GLU A 233 -18.68 9.98 2.25
CA GLU A 233 -19.69 10.98 1.93
C GLU A 233 -20.21 10.82 0.50
N GLY A 234 -21.54 10.76 0.34
CA GLY A 234 -22.17 10.64 -0.97
C GLY A 234 -21.96 9.31 -1.68
N PHE A 235 -21.53 8.25 -0.96
CA PHE A 235 -21.23 6.94 -1.54
C PHE A 235 -22.30 6.44 -2.53
N GLU A 236 -23.56 6.48 -2.10
CA GLU A 236 -24.71 6.00 -2.88
C GLU A 236 -24.90 6.70 -4.24
N LYS A 237 -24.49 7.97 -4.34
CA LYS A 237 -24.66 8.81 -5.53
C LYS A 237 -23.43 8.82 -6.43
N ASN A 238 -22.25 8.77 -5.82
CA ASN A 238 -20.99 9.03 -6.51
C ASN A 238 -20.36 7.74 -7.08
N TYR A 239 -20.70 6.58 -6.53
CA TYR A 239 -20.06 5.31 -6.90
C TYR A 239 -21.05 4.29 -7.42
N ASN A 240 -20.61 3.53 -8.41
CA ASN A 240 -21.33 2.40 -8.96
C ASN A 240 -21.03 1.15 -8.14
N HIS A 241 -22.01 0.73 -7.38
CA HIS A 241 -21.89 -0.37 -6.45
C HIS A 241 -23.14 -1.25 -6.48
N ARG A 242 -23.02 -2.47 -5.97
CA ARG A 242 -24.16 -3.33 -5.64
C ARG A 242 -23.96 -3.99 -4.29
N PHE A 243 -25.03 -4.10 -3.51
CA PHE A 243 -25.00 -4.91 -2.29
C PHE A 243 -24.79 -6.38 -2.64
N LEU A 244 -23.70 -6.97 -2.12
CA LEU A 244 -23.32 -8.34 -2.43
C LEU A 244 -23.96 -9.34 -1.47
N GLY A 245 -24.02 -9.03 -0.17
CA GLY A 245 -24.53 -9.94 0.86
C GLY A 245 -23.87 -9.73 2.21
N LEU A 246 -24.01 -10.72 3.10
CA LEU A 246 -23.43 -10.70 4.45
C LEU A 246 -22.28 -11.70 4.56
N PHE A 247 -21.13 -11.24 5.05
CA PHE A 247 -20.01 -12.09 5.45
C PHE A 247 -20.01 -12.24 6.96
N TYR A 248 -19.73 -13.43 7.47
CA TYR A 248 -19.57 -13.66 8.90
C TYR A 248 -18.11 -13.51 9.30
N ILE A 249 -17.84 -12.61 10.24
CA ILE A 249 -16.52 -12.30 10.76
C ILE A 249 -16.36 -13.05 12.09
N ARG A 250 -15.66 -14.20 12.08
CA ARG A 250 -15.57 -15.08 13.26
C ARG A 250 -14.93 -14.43 14.47
N ASP A 251 -13.86 -13.67 14.24
CA ASP A 251 -13.04 -13.09 15.31
C ASP A 251 -13.81 -12.11 16.20
N ILE A 252 -14.85 -11.46 15.66
CA ILE A 252 -15.69 -10.51 16.38
C ILE A 252 -17.16 -10.95 16.45
N ASP A 253 -17.46 -12.19 16.06
CA ASP A 253 -18.81 -12.78 16.04
C ASP A 253 -19.86 -11.83 15.44
N SER A 254 -19.59 -11.29 14.25
CA SER A 254 -20.45 -10.27 13.64
C SER A 254 -20.70 -10.50 12.16
N ALA A 255 -21.83 -10.01 11.68
CA ALA A 255 -22.17 -9.96 10.26
C ALA A 255 -21.72 -8.63 9.66
N GLU A 256 -20.95 -8.67 8.59
CA GLU A 256 -20.52 -7.49 7.84
C GLU A 256 -21.22 -7.46 6.47
N LYS A 257 -21.83 -6.32 6.13
CA LYS A 257 -22.38 -6.09 4.78
C LYS A 257 -21.22 -5.93 3.81
N ILE A 258 -21.24 -6.63 2.69
CA ILE A 258 -20.22 -6.50 1.64
C ILE A 258 -20.85 -5.89 0.40
N PHE A 259 -20.10 -5.00 -0.23
CA PHE A 259 -20.45 -4.36 -1.48
C PHE A 259 -19.40 -4.66 -2.55
N ASP A 260 -19.88 -4.87 -3.77
CA ASP A 260 -19.07 -4.91 -4.98
C ASP A 260 -19.09 -3.51 -5.59
N VAL A 261 -17.95 -2.81 -5.54
CA VAL A 261 -17.77 -1.49 -6.17
C VAL A 261 -17.19 -1.71 -7.55
N PHE A 262 -18.03 -1.56 -8.57
CA PHE A 262 -17.71 -2.00 -9.92
C PHE A 262 -17.24 -0.87 -10.84
N ASP A 263 -16.86 0.28 -10.27
CA ASP A 263 -16.15 1.33 -11.01
C ASP A 263 -14.74 0.93 -11.43
N GLY A 264 -14.11 -0.05 -10.76
CA GLY A 264 -12.82 -0.60 -11.19
C GLY A 264 -12.94 -1.62 -12.34
N ASP A 265 -14.14 -1.98 -12.76
CA ASP A 265 -14.33 -2.99 -13.80
C ASP A 265 -14.21 -2.40 -15.22
N GLU A 266 -13.85 -3.27 -16.18
CA GLU A 266 -13.92 -2.96 -17.60
C GLU A 266 -15.32 -2.46 -17.99
N ALA A 267 -15.39 -1.53 -18.94
CA ALA A 267 -16.63 -0.87 -19.34
C ALA A 267 -17.77 -1.86 -19.67
N GLY A 268 -17.45 -2.99 -20.32
CA GLY A 268 -18.42 -4.04 -20.62
C GLY A 268 -19.03 -4.69 -19.37
N VAL A 269 -18.18 -5.06 -18.40
CA VAL A 269 -18.60 -5.65 -17.12
C VAL A 269 -19.40 -4.64 -16.30
N ARG A 270 -18.90 -3.41 -16.19
CA ARG A 270 -19.56 -2.30 -15.48
C ARG A 270 -20.97 -2.06 -15.99
N ASN A 271 -21.16 -2.06 -17.31
CA ASN A 271 -22.46 -1.87 -17.94
C ASN A 271 -23.42 -3.04 -17.71
N ARG A 272 -22.93 -4.29 -17.71
CA ARG A 272 -23.77 -5.45 -17.39
C ARG A 272 -24.22 -5.42 -15.93
N LYS A 273 -23.30 -5.21 -14.98
CA LYS A 273 -23.61 -5.05 -13.55
C LYS A 273 -24.61 -3.91 -13.30
N ARG A 274 -24.45 -2.77 -13.97
CA ARG A 274 -25.41 -1.66 -13.87
C ARG A 274 -26.82 -2.06 -14.30
N LYS A 275 -26.96 -2.83 -15.37
CA LYS A 275 -28.27 -3.31 -15.87
C LYS A 275 -28.92 -4.31 -14.93
N THR A 276 -28.12 -5.16 -14.28
CA THR A 276 -28.63 -6.24 -13.41
C THR A 276 -28.69 -5.87 -11.93
N ARG A 277 -28.12 -4.73 -11.51
CA ARG A 277 -28.00 -4.31 -10.11
C ARG A 277 -29.29 -4.49 -9.31
N MET A 278 -30.39 -3.88 -9.75
CA MET A 278 -31.65 -3.92 -8.98
C MET A 278 -32.21 -5.35 -8.83
N LEU A 279 -32.07 -6.19 -9.85
CA LEU A 279 -32.49 -7.60 -9.79
C LEU A 279 -31.62 -8.38 -8.81
N PHE A 280 -30.30 -8.16 -8.87
CA PHE A 280 -29.34 -8.80 -7.99
C PHE A 280 -29.58 -8.44 -6.52
N GLU A 281 -29.69 -7.15 -6.20
CA GLU A 281 -29.89 -6.65 -4.84
C GLU A 281 -31.23 -7.11 -4.27
N ARG A 282 -32.29 -7.19 -5.10
CA ARG A 282 -33.58 -7.75 -4.68
C ARG A 282 -33.47 -9.23 -4.34
N GLY A 283 -32.76 -10.01 -5.16
CA GLY A 283 -32.47 -11.42 -4.87
C GLY A 283 -31.67 -11.60 -3.57
N ALA A 284 -30.65 -10.76 -3.34
CA ALA A 284 -29.85 -10.79 -2.12
C ALA A 284 -30.68 -10.46 -0.87
N GLY A 285 -31.58 -9.47 -0.95
CA GLY A 285 -32.52 -9.17 0.14
C GLY A 285 -33.45 -10.34 0.47
N LEU A 286 -34.08 -10.94 -0.54
CA LEU A 286 -34.94 -12.12 -0.37
C LEU A 286 -34.18 -13.31 0.21
N PHE A 287 -32.91 -13.49 -0.17
CA PHE A 287 -32.05 -14.52 0.39
C PHE A 287 -31.81 -14.32 1.89
N ILE A 288 -31.54 -13.07 2.32
CA ILE A 288 -31.41 -12.70 3.73
C ILE A 288 -32.71 -12.98 4.50
N ASP A 289 -33.85 -12.69 3.88
CA ASP A 289 -35.19 -12.97 4.41
C ASP A 289 -35.58 -14.46 4.33
N ARG A 290 -34.66 -15.34 3.92
CA ARG A 290 -34.84 -16.80 3.78
C ARG A 290 -35.88 -17.23 2.74
N GLN A 291 -36.24 -16.34 1.82
CA GLN A 291 -37.16 -16.61 0.71
C GLN A 291 -36.39 -17.19 -0.49
N PHE A 292 -35.77 -18.35 -0.28
CA PHE A 292 -34.78 -18.93 -1.22
C PHE A 292 -35.35 -19.22 -2.62
N ALA A 293 -36.60 -19.69 -2.71
CA ALA A 293 -37.23 -19.99 -4.00
C ALA A 293 -37.42 -18.74 -4.86
N GLU A 294 -37.85 -17.63 -4.25
CA GLU A 294 -38.04 -16.36 -4.96
C GLU A 294 -36.70 -15.69 -5.26
N ALA A 295 -35.77 -15.67 -4.29
CA ALA A 295 -34.41 -15.18 -4.46
C ALA A 295 -33.72 -15.85 -5.66
N ARG A 296 -33.82 -17.18 -5.76
CA ARG A 296 -33.29 -17.97 -6.87
C ARG A 296 -33.83 -17.50 -8.23
N GLY A 297 -35.12 -17.16 -8.31
CA GLY A 297 -35.73 -16.61 -9.51
C GLY A 297 -35.04 -15.34 -9.99
N TYR A 298 -34.78 -14.40 -9.08
CA TYR A 298 -34.05 -13.16 -9.40
C TYR A 298 -32.62 -13.42 -9.90
N PHE A 299 -31.88 -14.33 -9.27
CA PHE A 299 -30.52 -14.66 -9.72
C PHE A 299 -30.48 -15.35 -11.09
N ILE A 300 -31.51 -16.14 -11.43
CA ILE A 300 -31.67 -16.69 -12.79
C ILE A 300 -31.91 -15.58 -13.81
N GLU A 301 -32.73 -14.57 -13.49
CA GLU A 301 -32.92 -13.42 -14.39
C GLU A 301 -31.63 -12.61 -14.57
N VAL A 302 -30.83 -12.45 -13.50
CA VAL A 302 -29.49 -11.85 -13.61
C VAL A 302 -28.62 -12.65 -14.58
N LEU A 303 -28.58 -13.99 -14.44
CA LEU A 303 -27.77 -14.86 -15.30
C LEU A 303 -28.23 -14.92 -16.76
N LYS A 304 -29.53 -14.67 -17.03
CA LYS A 304 -30.04 -14.51 -18.40
C LYS A 304 -29.50 -13.24 -19.06
N ALA A 305 -29.34 -12.17 -18.29
CA ALA A 305 -28.81 -10.89 -18.77
C ALA A 305 -27.27 -10.82 -18.78
N ASP A 306 -26.61 -11.47 -17.81
CA ASP A 306 -25.16 -11.58 -17.70
C ASP A 306 -24.75 -13.00 -17.25
N ARG A 307 -24.38 -13.85 -18.23
CA ARG A 307 -24.03 -15.26 -18.00
C ARG A 307 -22.74 -15.45 -17.19
N ASP A 308 -21.91 -14.41 -17.14
CA ASP A 308 -20.61 -14.42 -16.48
C ASP A 308 -20.67 -13.94 -15.03
N ASP A 309 -21.85 -13.54 -14.54
CA ASP A 309 -22.03 -13.10 -13.16
C ASP A 309 -21.89 -14.27 -12.17
N ARG A 310 -20.64 -14.48 -11.73
CA ARG A 310 -20.27 -15.55 -10.78
C ARG A 310 -20.97 -15.39 -9.44
N ALA A 311 -21.27 -14.17 -8.98
CA ALA A 311 -22.01 -13.97 -7.75
C ALA A 311 -23.45 -14.48 -7.87
N ALA A 312 -24.14 -14.18 -8.98
CA ALA A 312 -25.50 -14.67 -9.20
C ALA A 312 -25.52 -16.21 -9.29
N ARG A 313 -24.49 -16.80 -9.93
CA ARG A 313 -24.33 -18.26 -9.98
C ARG A 313 -24.14 -18.87 -8.59
N GLU A 314 -23.28 -18.28 -7.77
CA GLU A 314 -23.07 -18.70 -6.38
C GLU A 314 -24.38 -18.65 -5.60
N TYR A 315 -25.14 -17.56 -5.73
CA TYR A 315 -26.42 -17.42 -5.06
C TYR A 315 -27.46 -18.47 -5.46
N VAL A 316 -27.50 -18.91 -6.73
CA VAL A 316 -28.36 -20.04 -7.13
C VAL A 316 -28.01 -21.30 -6.34
N PHE A 317 -26.71 -21.63 -6.22
CA PHE A 317 -26.26 -22.77 -5.41
C PHE A 317 -26.59 -22.60 -3.93
N LEU A 318 -26.41 -21.39 -3.38
CA LEU A 318 -26.75 -21.09 -1.99
C LEU A 318 -28.25 -21.24 -1.74
N CYS A 319 -29.11 -20.74 -2.63
CA CYS A 319 -30.56 -20.89 -2.50
C CYS A 319 -30.96 -22.38 -2.47
N ASP A 320 -30.38 -23.21 -3.34
CA ASP A 320 -30.66 -24.65 -3.38
C ASP A 320 -30.15 -25.34 -2.11
N ARG A 321 -28.96 -24.98 -1.62
CA ARG A 321 -28.36 -25.52 -0.39
C ARG A 321 -29.19 -25.18 0.85
N TYR A 322 -29.54 -23.91 1.03
CA TYR A 322 -30.31 -23.46 2.20
C TYR A 322 -31.78 -23.87 2.11
N GLY A 323 -32.38 -23.91 0.91
CA GLY A 323 -33.75 -24.38 0.69
C GLY A 323 -33.93 -25.88 0.96
N GLY A 324 -32.87 -26.67 0.85
CA GLY A 324 -32.87 -28.10 1.18
C GLY A 324 -32.66 -28.43 2.66
N MET A 325 -32.40 -27.45 3.53
CA MET A 325 -32.17 -27.69 4.97
C MET A 325 -33.47 -28.02 5.70
N SER A 326 -33.38 -28.87 6.73
CA SER A 326 -34.51 -29.08 7.65
C SER A 326 -34.81 -27.80 8.44
N THR A 327 -36.04 -27.65 8.93
CA THR A 327 -36.46 -26.47 9.71
C THR A 327 -35.56 -26.22 10.93
N GLU A 328 -35.09 -27.29 11.58
CA GLU A 328 -34.19 -27.19 12.74
C GLU A 328 -32.78 -26.75 12.36
N GLN A 329 -32.24 -27.26 11.24
CA GLN A 329 -30.95 -26.83 10.71
C GLN A 329 -30.98 -25.38 10.23
N ALA A 330 -32.05 -24.99 9.54
CA ALA A 330 -32.23 -23.63 9.06
C ALA A 330 -32.27 -22.61 10.22
N ALA A 331 -32.95 -22.93 11.33
CA ALA A 331 -33.05 -22.05 12.49
C ALA A 331 -31.71 -21.80 13.20
N LYS A 332 -30.78 -22.76 13.15
CA LYS A 332 -29.45 -22.68 13.78
C LYS A 332 -28.38 -22.09 12.85
N THR A 333 -28.64 -22.04 11.55
CA THR A 333 -27.67 -21.58 10.54
C THR A 333 -27.85 -20.09 10.26
N GLY A 334 -26.78 -19.31 10.45
CA GLY A 334 -26.74 -17.90 10.04
C GLY A 334 -26.81 -17.74 8.51
N ILE A 335 -27.36 -16.62 8.05
CA ILE A 335 -27.48 -16.31 6.63
C ILE A 335 -26.27 -15.48 6.21
N TYR A 336 -25.27 -16.16 5.68
CA TYR A 336 -24.02 -15.59 5.22
C TYR A 336 -23.62 -16.22 3.89
N ILE A 337 -22.99 -15.44 3.02
CA ILE A 337 -22.46 -15.94 1.75
C ILE A 337 -21.00 -16.38 1.87
N GLU A 338 -20.28 -15.88 2.88
CA GLU A 338 -18.92 -16.29 3.27
C GLU A 338 -18.71 -16.24 4.78
N SER A 339 -17.65 -16.91 5.24
CA SER A 339 -17.13 -16.77 6.61
C SER A 339 -15.63 -16.53 6.58
N TYR A 340 -15.22 -15.42 7.19
CA TYR A 340 -13.84 -15.07 7.50
C TYR A 340 -13.45 -15.59 8.88
#